data_AF-A0A931T142-F1
#
_entry.id   AF-A0A931T142-F1
#
_cell.length_a   1.000
_cell.length_b   1.000
_cell.length_c   1.000
_cell.angle_alpha   90.00
_cell.angle_beta   90.00
_cell.angle_gamma   90.00
#
_symmetry.space_group_name_H-M   'P 1'
#
loop_
_entity.id
_entity.type
_entity.pdbx_description
1 polymer ?
#
loop_
_entity_poly.entity_id
_entity_poly.type
_entity_poly.pdbx_seq_one_letter_code
_entity_poly.pdbx_strand_id
1 'polypeptide(L)'
;MADTDVAADIAADELNLTTGAAVTLPNLEFVETATVNANTALNLNGLTWPCGTFAGASSVTLNGPAILNDIACGDKVINGPTLLNSGGQMATWTGGNIVIDGGGRLDNAGMFDIQTDASITDGGNSVNTILNQSTGTFIKTAGAGTNSVGVILFNLGLVEVQSGAINFTANYRMDAGVTRLNGGDLLANVQFQLRGGTLEGDGNLTGDVLLTADVPGATVAPGFSAGVINQTGTFTRSSTGTFNIELGGTTPGNMVGNHDQYNVTGTANLDGTLTVTLIDAFTPIVGDTFTILTASVARNGQFTTLNLPDVSPNSFQVNYLANAVELEVVANAAPNAVDDNVVTLEDTTLSQITPLDNDSDTDGPNPLSISAVSDPPNGTAVIDMGNLTVSYTPDLDFNGMDSFTYDVTDGANTVTAT
;
A
#
# COMPACT_ATOMS: atom_id res chain seq x y z
N MET A 1 -31.72 -21.85 39.84
CA MET A 1 -32.51 -22.56 38.80
C MET A 1 -31.99 -22.05 37.47
N ALA A 2 -31.60 -22.95 36.57
CA ALA A 2 -31.21 -22.56 35.23
C ALA A 2 -32.43 -21.93 34.58
N ASP A 3 -32.32 -20.65 34.24
CA ASP A 3 -33.27 -20.02 33.34
C ASP A 3 -33.13 -20.71 31.97
N THR A 4 -34.22 -21.26 31.49
CA THR A 4 -34.30 -22.00 30.22
C THR A 4 -34.90 -21.13 29.12
N ASP A 5 -34.88 -19.80 29.27
CA ASP A 5 -35.26 -18.94 28.17
C ASP A 5 -34.21 -18.99 27.05
N VAL A 6 -34.69 -19.24 25.84
CA VAL A 6 -33.89 -19.44 24.62
C VAL A 6 -33.41 -18.10 24.05
N ALA A 7 -33.67 -17.00 24.75
CA ALA A 7 -32.97 -15.73 24.65
C ALA A 7 -32.58 -15.31 26.08
N ALA A 8 -31.28 -15.21 26.37
CA ALA A 8 -30.85 -14.64 27.65
C ALA A 8 -30.96 -13.12 27.54
N ASP A 9 -32.12 -12.57 27.92
CA ASP A 9 -32.26 -11.15 28.22
C ASP A 9 -31.70 -10.89 29.62
N ILE A 10 -30.63 -10.08 29.72
CA ILE A 10 -30.04 -9.71 31.02
C ILE A 10 -30.48 -8.29 31.34
N ALA A 11 -31.60 -8.16 32.05
CA ALA A 11 -32.07 -6.90 32.59
C ALA A 11 -31.40 -6.57 33.92
N ALA A 12 -30.54 -5.55 33.95
CA ALA A 12 -29.93 -4.93 35.14
C ALA A 12 -29.14 -5.87 36.09
N ASP A 13 -28.82 -7.09 35.67
CA ASP A 13 -28.18 -8.13 36.49
C ASP A 13 -26.80 -8.54 35.93
N GLU A 14 -26.13 -9.43 36.66
CA GLU A 14 -24.80 -9.95 36.32
C GLU A 14 -24.89 -11.41 35.82
N LEU A 15 -24.52 -11.66 34.56
CA LEU A 15 -24.34 -13.03 34.06
C LEU A 15 -22.92 -13.50 34.37
N ASN A 16 -22.81 -14.33 35.40
CA ASN A 16 -21.54 -14.91 35.82
C ASN A 16 -21.28 -16.27 35.15
N LEU A 17 -20.45 -16.28 34.11
CA LEU A 17 -19.95 -17.52 33.50
C LEU A 17 -18.70 -17.96 34.26
N THR A 18 -18.82 -19.04 35.03
CA THR A 18 -17.72 -19.60 35.81
C THR A 18 -16.78 -20.43 34.94
N THR A 19 -15.59 -20.73 35.48
CA THR A 19 -14.57 -21.54 34.79
C THR A 19 -15.10 -22.92 34.41
N GLY A 20 -14.98 -23.31 33.14
CA GLY A 20 -15.57 -24.55 32.65
C GLY A 20 -15.51 -24.71 31.14
N ALA A 21 -16.42 -25.49 30.58
CA ALA A 21 -16.55 -25.64 29.12
C ALA A 21 -17.01 -24.32 28.46
N ALA A 22 -16.83 -24.22 27.15
CA ALA A 22 -17.35 -23.10 26.39
C ALA A 22 -18.89 -23.06 26.46
N VAL A 23 -19.44 -21.86 26.65
CA VAL A 23 -20.88 -21.61 26.68
C VAL A 23 -21.30 -21.08 25.31
N THR A 24 -22.41 -21.57 24.76
CA THR A 24 -22.97 -21.07 23.49
C THR A 24 -24.39 -20.59 23.71
N LEU A 25 -24.66 -19.34 23.34
CA LEU A 25 -25.98 -18.73 23.41
C LEU A 25 -26.50 -18.45 21.99
N PRO A 26 -27.78 -18.75 21.71
CA PRO A 26 -28.39 -18.45 20.41
C PRO A 26 -28.51 -16.94 20.16
N ASN A 27 -28.84 -16.16 21.19
CA ASN A 27 -28.84 -14.71 21.17
C ASN A 27 -28.53 -14.20 22.59
N LEU A 28 -27.87 -13.05 22.67
CA LEU A 28 -27.66 -12.31 23.91
C LEU A 28 -28.12 -10.87 23.70
N GLU A 29 -28.97 -10.37 24.59
CA GLU A 29 -29.41 -8.99 24.58
C GLU A 29 -29.04 -8.34 25.92
N PHE A 30 -28.29 -7.24 25.85
CA PHE A 30 -28.03 -6.43 27.04
C PHE A 30 -29.22 -5.50 27.28
N VAL A 31 -29.71 -5.49 28.50
CA VAL A 31 -30.68 -4.50 28.96
C VAL A 31 -30.05 -3.68 30.09
N GLU A 32 -30.01 -2.36 29.88
CA GLU A 32 -29.33 -1.40 30.76
C GLU A 32 -27.83 -1.73 30.93
N THR A 33 -27.26 -1.41 32.10
CA THR A 33 -25.81 -1.51 32.38
C THR A 33 -25.37 -2.92 32.81
N ALA A 34 -26.01 -3.97 32.29
CA ALA A 34 -25.74 -5.35 32.66
C ALA A 34 -24.26 -5.73 32.46
N THR A 35 -23.77 -6.67 33.27
CA THR A 35 -22.39 -7.18 33.18
C THR A 35 -22.38 -8.67 32.90
N VAL A 36 -21.64 -9.08 31.88
CA VAL A 36 -21.37 -10.48 31.55
C VAL A 36 -19.93 -10.80 31.89
N ASN A 37 -19.71 -11.59 32.93
CA ASN A 37 -18.37 -12.05 33.31
C ASN A 37 -18.02 -13.33 32.53
N ALA A 38 -17.31 -13.17 31.42
CA ALA A 38 -16.80 -14.24 30.56
C ALA A 38 -15.48 -14.81 31.10
N ASN A 39 -15.54 -15.57 32.20
CA ASN A 39 -14.38 -16.33 32.72
C ASN A 39 -14.17 -17.69 32.04
N THR A 40 -15.03 -18.03 31.08
CA THR A 40 -14.89 -19.13 30.12
C THR A 40 -15.26 -18.61 28.72
N ALA A 41 -14.91 -19.35 27.68
CA ALA A 41 -15.21 -18.96 26.30
C ALA A 41 -16.73 -18.87 26.11
N LEU A 42 -17.20 -17.73 25.59
CA LEU A 42 -18.59 -17.45 25.28
C LEU A 42 -18.77 -17.32 23.77
N ASN A 43 -19.62 -18.15 23.18
CA ASN A 43 -19.99 -18.10 21.77
C ASN A 43 -21.41 -17.55 21.62
N LEU A 44 -21.60 -16.53 20.79
CA LEU A 44 -22.88 -15.87 20.56
C LEU A 44 -23.29 -16.03 19.10
N ASN A 45 -24.45 -16.60 18.82
CA ASN A 45 -25.01 -16.64 17.46
C ASN A 45 -25.87 -15.42 17.13
N GLY A 46 -25.94 -14.46 18.04
CA GLY A 46 -26.61 -13.17 17.89
C GLY A 46 -26.29 -12.29 19.09
N LEU A 47 -26.11 -10.99 18.87
CA LEU A 47 -25.88 -10.02 19.93
C LEU A 47 -26.67 -8.73 19.65
N THR A 48 -27.40 -8.24 20.65
CA THR A 48 -27.89 -6.86 20.70
C THR A 48 -27.27 -6.18 21.92
N TRP A 49 -26.48 -5.14 21.67
CA TRP A 49 -25.64 -4.51 22.69
C TRP A 49 -25.84 -3.00 22.72
N PRO A 50 -26.88 -2.51 23.43
CA PRO A 50 -27.11 -1.07 23.62
C PRO A 50 -26.10 -0.40 24.56
N CYS A 51 -25.74 -1.07 25.65
CA CYS A 51 -24.70 -0.66 26.59
C CYS A 51 -24.37 -1.84 27.52
N GLY A 52 -23.52 -1.63 28.53
CA GLY A 52 -23.15 -2.67 29.49
C GLY A 52 -21.79 -3.28 29.21
N THR A 53 -21.36 -4.22 30.04
CA THR A 53 -19.96 -4.66 30.12
C THR A 53 -19.80 -6.14 29.81
N PHE A 54 -18.90 -6.48 28.88
CA PHE A 54 -18.24 -7.78 28.88
C PHE A 54 -16.98 -7.68 29.74
N ALA A 55 -16.93 -8.44 30.81
CA ALA A 55 -15.80 -8.50 31.74
C ALA A 55 -15.16 -9.90 31.77
N GLY A 56 -13.95 -9.99 32.30
CA GLY A 56 -13.24 -11.27 32.50
C GLY A 56 -12.04 -11.43 31.58
N ALA A 57 -11.41 -12.61 31.61
CA ALA A 57 -10.15 -12.87 30.91
C ALA A 57 -10.26 -13.82 29.71
N SER A 58 -11.47 -14.32 29.40
CA SER A 58 -11.68 -15.27 28.30
C SER A 58 -12.11 -14.58 27.00
N SER A 59 -12.43 -15.36 25.96
CA SER A 59 -12.89 -14.85 24.68
C SER A 59 -14.42 -14.80 24.59
N VAL A 60 -14.96 -13.73 24.01
CA VAL A 60 -16.34 -13.63 23.55
C VAL A 60 -16.33 -13.67 22.03
N THR A 61 -16.93 -14.69 21.43
CA THR A 61 -16.91 -14.91 19.97
C THR A 61 -18.30 -14.70 19.39
N LEU A 62 -18.41 -13.80 18.40
CA LEU A 62 -19.63 -13.50 17.66
C LEU A 62 -19.66 -14.36 16.39
N ASN A 63 -20.48 -15.41 16.41
CA ASN A 63 -20.72 -16.34 15.29
C ASN A 63 -22.03 -16.04 14.54
N GLY A 64 -22.62 -14.88 14.79
CA GLY A 64 -23.82 -14.39 14.14
C GLY A 64 -23.87 -12.86 14.12
N PRO A 65 -24.98 -12.26 13.67
CA PRO A 65 -25.10 -10.82 13.56
C PRO A 65 -25.03 -10.14 14.93
N ALA A 66 -24.32 -9.02 14.99
CA ALA A 66 -24.23 -8.18 16.18
C ALA A 66 -24.71 -6.76 15.89
N ILE A 67 -25.62 -6.24 16.71
CA ILE A 67 -26.15 -4.89 16.63
C ILE A 67 -25.67 -4.12 17.86
N LEU A 68 -24.83 -3.12 17.63
CA LEU A 68 -24.32 -2.22 18.65
C LEU A 68 -25.06 -0.88 18.49
N ASN A 69 -26.20 -0.73 19.17
CA ASN A 69 -27.11 0.43 19.05
C ASN A 69 -26.99 1.38 20.25
N ASP A 70 -27.65 2.52 20.22
CA ASP A 70 -27.72 3.41 21.38
C ASP A 70 -29.17 3.61 21.81
N ILE A 71 -29.45 3.32 23.08
CA ILE A 71 -30.74 3.65 23.72
C ILE A 71 -30.54 4.60 24.91
N ALA A 72 -29.39 5.29 24.95
CA ALA A 72 -28.96 6.22 25.99
C ALA A 72 -28.84 5.59 27.39
N CYS A 73 -28.39 4.33 27.47
CA CYS A 73 -28.21 3.60 28.73
C CYS A 73 -26.76 3.56 29.26
N GLY A 74 -25.80 4.14 28.51
CA GLY A 74 -24.38 4.18 28.86
C GLY A 74 -23.50 3.65 27.73
N ASP A 75 -22.22 3.43 28.03
CA ASP A 75 -21.26 2.91 27.05
C ASP A 75 -21.29 1.37 26.98
N LYS A 76 -20.80 0.84 25.86
CA LYS A 76 -20.45 -0.57 25.69
C LYS A 76 -19.03 -0.77 26.17
N VAL A 77 -18.78 -1.69 27.09
CA VAL A 77 -17.46 -1.85 27.70
C VAL A 77 -16.92 -3.27 27.44
N ILE A 78 -15.71 -3.35 26.90
CA ILE A 78 -14.89 -4.56 26.83
C ILE A 78 -13.81 -4.42 27.91
N ASN A 79 -13.98 -5.05 29.07
CA ASN A 79 -13.05 -4.95 30.20
C ASN A 79 -12.29 -6.26 30.43
N GLY A 80 -11.19 -6.45 29.70
CA GLY A 80 -10.33 -7.63 29.76
C GLY A 80 -10.49 -8.67 28.64
N PRO A 81 -11.69 -9.07 28.18
CA PRO A 81 -11.80 -10.17 27.24
C PRO A 81 -11.40 -9.74 25.82
N THR A 82 -11.15 -10.75 24.97
CA THR A 82 -11.14 -10.54 23.52
C THR A 82 -12.55 -10.72 22.98
N LEU A 83 -13.13 -9.66 22.39
CA LEU A 83 -14.35 -9.73 21.61
C LEU A 83 -13.99 -9.98 20.14
N LEU A 84 -14.28 -11.18 19.65
CA LEU A 84 -13.99 -11.60 18.28
C LEU A 84 -15.26 -11.56 17.43
N ASN A 85 -15.28 -10.72 16.39
CA ASN A 85 -16.23 -10.82 15.29
C ASN A 85 -15.73 -11.85 14.27
N SER A 86 -16.36 -13.03 14.21
CA SER A 86 -15.90 -14.16 13.39
C SER A 86 -15.96 -13.86 11.89
N GLY A 87 -15.15 -14.59 11.11
CA GLY A 87 -15.16 -14.51 9.65
C GLY A 87 -16.55 -14.73 9.06
N GLY A 88 -16.93 -13.87 8.11
CA GLY A 88 -18.24 -13.91 7.45
C GLY A 88 -19.40 -13.35 8.28
N GLN A 89 -19.16 -12.88 9.51
CA GLN A 89 -20.18 -12.25 10.35
C GLN A 89 -20.19 -10.73 10.21
N MET A 90 -21.32 -10.12 10.58
CA MET A 90 -21.55 -8.68 10.52
C MET A 90 -21.81 -8.13 11.91
N ALA A 91 -21.00 -7.14 12.31
CA ALA A 91 -21.24 -6.30 13.47
C ALA A 91 -21.55 -4.88 12.98
N THR A 92 -22.74 -4.37 13.29
CA THR A 92 -23.19 -3.04 12.86
C THR A 92 -23.29 -2.11 14.07
N TRP A 93 -22.48 -1.05 14.06
CA TRP A 93 -22.41 -0.07 15.13
C TRP A 93 -23.13 1.22 14.73
N THR A 94 -24.32 1.41 15.31
CA THR A 94 -25.25 2.49 14.97
C THR A 94 -25.27 3.62 16.00
N GLY A 95 -24.69 3.43 17.19
CA GLY A 95 -24.54 4.49 18.19
C GLY A 95 -23.94 4.03 19.52
N GLY A 96 -23.73 5.00 20.41
CA GLY A 96 -23.15 4.82 21.76
C GLY A 96 -21.65 4.56 21.70
N ASN A 97 -20.88 5.00 22.69
CA ASN A 97 -19.43 4.76 22.66
C ASN A 97 -19.09 3.31 22.99
N ILE A 98 -17.92 2.89 22.53
CA ILE A 98 -17.29 1.63 22.94
C ILE A 98 -16.06 1.99 23.78
N VAL A 99 -15.94 1.42 24.97
CA VAL A 99 -14.78 1.53 25.84
C VAL A 99 -14.04 0.19 25.81
N ILE A 100 -12.75 0.20 25.51
CA ILE A 100 -11.90 -0.98 25.65
C ILE A 100 -10.95 -0.73 26.82
N ASP A 101 -11.01 -1.59 27.83
CA ASP A 101 -10.30 -1.47 29.10
C ASP A 101 -9.73 -2.81 29.56
N GLY A 102 -8.89 -2.81 30.59
CA GLY A 102 -8.44 -4.01 31.30
C GLY A 102 -7.55 -4.94 30.47
N GLY A 103 -6.94 -4.46 29.39
CA GLY A 103 -6.23 -5.28 28.41
C GLY A 103 -7.17 -5.96 27.40
N GLY A 104 -8.39 -5.46 27.31
CA GLY A 104 -9.40 -5.91 26.37
C GLY A 104 -9.00 -5.68 24.92
N ARG A 105 -9.64 -6.43 24.04
CA ARG A 105 -9.31 -6.44 22.62
C ARG A 105 -10.53 -6.65 21.76
N LEU A 106 -10.64 -5.88 20.68
CA LEU A 106 -11.64 -6.10 19.63
C LEU A 106 -10.94 -6.70 18.42
N ASP A 107 -11.23 -7.97 18.15
CA ASP A 107 -10.73 -8.69 16.98
C ASP A 107 -11.81 -8.77 15.92
N ASN A 108 -11.48 -8.34 14.71
CA ASN A 108 -12.39 -8.37 13.58
C ASN A 108 -11.86 -9.28 12.48
N ALA A 109 -12.50 -10.43 12.28
CA ALA A 109 -12.28 -11.31 11.13
C ALA A 109 -13.45 -11.26 10.12
N GLY A 110 -14.61 -10.72 10.53
CA GLY A 110 -15.78 -10.44 9.69
C GLY A 110 -15.85 -8.98 9.24
N MET A 111 -17.06 -8.43 9.12
CA MET A 111 -17.30 -7.02 8.84
C MET A 111 -17.71 -6.28 10.12
N PHE A 112 -16.97 -5.24 10.48
CA PHE A 112 -17.32 -4.28 11.53
C PHE A 112 -17.66 -2.96 10.86
N ASP A 113 -18.95 -2.67 10.78
CA ASP A 113 -19.51 -1.52 10.07
C ASP A 113 -19.90 -0.40 11.04
N ILE A 114 -19.24 0.74 10.90
CA ILE A 114 -19.46 1.97 11.65
C ILE A 114 -20.48 2.81 10.88
N GLN A 115 -21.65 3.00 11.50
CA GLN A 115 -22.73 3.83 10.97
C GLN A 115 -23.02 5.05 11.86
N THR A 116 -22.07 5.40 12.73
CA THR A 116 -22.20 6.44 13.74
C THR A 116 -20.95 7.30 13.85
N ASP A 117 -21.06 8.39 14.60
CA ASP A 117 -19.97 9.32 14.93
C ASP A 117 -19.55 9.19 16.41
N ALA A 118 -20.05 8.16 17.11
CA ALA A 118 -19.57 7.78 18.45
C ALA A 118 -18.11 7.34 18.42
N SER A 119 -17.46 7.22 19.58
CA SER A 119 -16.01 6.92 19.65
C SER A 119 -15.72 5.56 20.28
N ILE A 120 -14.59 4.97 19.88
CA ILE A 120 -13.93 3.90 20.62
C ILE A 120 -12.87 4.55 21.51
N THR A 121 -13.00 4.42 22.83
CA THR A 121 -12.10 5.06 23.79
C THR A 121 -11.30 4.04 24.59
N ASP A 122 -10.07 4.41 24.95
CA ASP A 122 -9.23 3.64 25.86
C ASP A 122 -9.66 3.87 27.32
N GLY A 123 -10.01 2.81 28.03
CA GLY A 123 -10.33 2.83 29.46
C GLY A 123 -9.12 2.97 30.38
N GLY A 124 -7.90 2.72 29.87
CA GLY A 124 -6.63 2.92 30.55
C GLY A 124 -5.97 1.64 31.12
N ASN A 125 -5.01 1.85 32.03
CA ASN A 125 -4.18 0.92 32.82
C ASN A 125 -3.52 -0.30 32.14
N SER A 126 -3.80 -0.59 30.88
CA SER A 126 -3.33 -1.74 30.12
C SER A 126 -3.32 -1.42 28.63
N VAL A 127 -2.65 -2.26 27.83
CA VAL A 127 -2.60 -2.06 26.37
C VAL A 127 -3.89 -2.61 25.77
N ASN A 128 -4.79 -1.70 25.38
CA ASN A 128 -6.05 -2.02 24.72
C ASN A 128 -5.87 -1.90 23.20
N THR A 129 -6.44 -2.83 22.42
CA THR A 129 -6.14 -2.92 20.98
C THR A 129 -7.35 -3.30 20.13
N ILE A 130 -7.30 -2.91 18.86
CA ILE A 130 -8.10 -3.48 17.78
C ILE A 130 -7.15 -4.26 16.86
N LEU A 131 -7.52 -5.48 16.49
CA LEU A 131 -6.92 -6.18 15.35
C LEU A 131 -7.98 -6.40 14.28
N ASN A 132 -7.78 -5.76 13.14
CA ASN A 132 -8.46 -6.14 11.91
C ASN A 132 -7.65 -7.25 11.24
N GLN A 133 -8.15 -8.48 11.29
CA GLN A 133 -7.49 -9.66 10.74
C GLN A 133 -7.48 -9.64 9.22
N SER A 134 -6.76 -10.56 8.57
CA SER A 134 -6.61 -10.58 7.11
C SER A 134 -7.91 -10.74 6.32
N THR A 135 -8.94 -11.36 6.91
CA THR A 135 -10.28 -11.46 6.33
C THR A 135 -11.23 -10.35 6.82
N GLY A 136 -10.78 -9.55 7.79
CA GLY A 136 -11.55 -8.52 8.44
C GLY A 136 -11.75 -7.30 7.56
N THR A 137 -12.95 -6.74 7.61
CA THR A 137 -13.29 -5.43 7.06
C THR A 137 -13.74 -4.52 8.19
N PHE A 138 -13.00 -3.44 8.45
CA PHE A 138 -13.34 -2.39 9.39
C PHE A 138 -13.71 -1.14 8.59
N ILE A 139 -15.00 -0.82 8.53
CA ILE A 139 -15.53 0.12 7.53
C ILE A 139 -16.42 1.17 8.18
N LYS A 140 -16.35 2.42 7.71
CA LYS A 140 -17.35 3.45 8.03
C LYS A 140 -18.22 3.71 6.81
N THR A 141 -19.44 3.18 6.82
CA THR A 141 -20.41 3.33 5.71
C THR A 141 -21.36 4.50 5.89
N ALA A 142 -21.55 4.99 7.13
CA ALA A 142 -22.47 6.08 7.43
C ALA A 142 -21.99 6.97 8.61
N GLY A 143 -22.72 8.06 8.83
CA GLY A 143 -22.34 9.15 9.74
C GLY A 143 -21.52 10.21 9.00
N ALA A 144 -21.91 11.47 9.13
CA ALA A 144 -21.27 12.59 8.45
C ALA A 144 -20.15 13.23 9.28
N GLY A 145 -20.11 12.95 10.58
CA GLY A 145 -19.09 13.42 11.49
C GLY A 145 -17.89 12.49 11.59
N THR A 146 -17.17 12.63 12.69
CA THR A 146 -15.92 11.92 12.94
C THR A 146 -16.12 10.84 13.99
N ASN A 147 -15.84 9.59 13.62
CA ASN A 147 -15.65 8.49 14.56
C ASN A 147 -14.21 8.52 15.07
N SER A 148 -13.98 8.61 16.38
CA SER A 148 -12.61 8.55 16.92
C SER A 148 -12.26 7.14 17.42
N VAL A 149 -11.05 6.69 17.12
CA VAL A 149 -10.49 5.43 17.58
C VAL A 149 -9.28 5.73 18.47
N GLY A 150 -9.50 5.60 19.77
CA GLY A 150 -8.56 5.94 20.83
C GLY A 150 -7.68 4.80 21.33
N VAL A 151 -7.75 3.63 20.69
CA VAL A 151 -6.88 2.49 20.97
C VAL A 151 -5.99 2.17 19.76
N ILE A 152 -4.90 1.43 19.97
CA ILE A 152 -4.01 1.04 18.87
C ILE A 152 -4.76 0.10 17.92
N LEU A 153 -4.78 0.42 16.63
CA LEU A 153 -5.35 -0.42 15.59
C LEU A 153 -4.26 -1.06 14.74
N PHE A 154 -4.24 -2.39 14.72
CA PHE A 154 -3.41 -3.20 13.81
C PHE A 154 -4.24 -3.66 12.63
N ASN A 155 -3.85 -3.29 11.42
CA ASN A 155 -4.53 -3.71 10.20
C ASN A 155 -3.74 -4.77 9.45
N LEU A 156 -4.41 -5.89 9.16
CA LEU A 156 -3.97 -6.94 8.24
C LEU A 156 -4.99 -7.19 7.11
N GLY A 157 -6.21 -6.66 7.24
CA GLY A 157 -7.33 -6.81 6.31
C GLY A 157 -7.66 -5.49 5.62
N LEU A 158 -8.95 -5.18 5.50
CA LEU A 158 -9.43 -3.93 4.91
C LEU A 158 -9.87 -2.93 5.97
N VAL A 159 -9.32 -1.72 5.95
CA VAL A 159 -9.88 -0.53 6.60
C VAL A 159 -10.40 0.39 5.51
N GLU A 160 -11.67 0.77 5.55
CA GLU A 160 -12.27 1.61 4.50
C GLU A 160 -13.14 2.74 5.08
N VAL A 161 -13.03 3.94 4.51
CA VAL A 161 -13.87 5.09 4.88
C VAL A 161 -14.70 5.52 3.69
N GLN A 162 -16.02 5.32 3.77
CA GLN A 162 -16.98 5.68 2.72
C GLN A 162 -17.78 6.96 3.04
N SER A 163 -17.89 7.33 4.32
CA SER A 163 -18.64 8.50 4.78
C SER A 163 -18.01 9.13 6.00
N GLY A 164 -18.09 10.45 6.12
CA GLY A 164 -17.57 11.20 7.27
C GLY A 164 -16.06 10.99 7.43
N ALA A 165 -15.60 10.85 8.68
CA ALA A 165 -14.20 10.59 8.97
C ALA A 165 -13.98 9.50 10.03
N ILE A 166 -12.85 8.78 9.94
CA ILE A 166 -12.27 8.02 11.05
C ILE A 166 -11.03 8.76 11.55
N ASN A 167 -10.98 9.06 12.84
CA ASN A 167 -9.87 9.73 13.51
C ASN A 167 -9.14 8.79 14.47
N PHE A 168 -7.98 8.32 14.05
CA PHE A 168 -7.05 7.58 14.91
C PHE A 168 -6.34 8.55 15.85
N THR A 169 -6.75 8.54 17.12
CA THR A 169 -6.10 9.31 18.20
C THR A 169 -5.07 8.47 18.96
N ALA A 170 -4.99 7.17 18.66
CA ALA A 170 -3.91 6.27 19.03
C ALA A 170 -3.32 5.63 17.76
N ASN A 171 -2.14 4.98 17.89
CA ASN A 171 -1.36 4.56 16.73
C ASN A 171 -2.16 3.67 15.78
N TYR A 172 -2.09 4.01 14.49
CA TYR A 172 -2.53 3.14 13.41
C TYR A 172 -1.31 2.46 12.79
N ARG A 173 -1.34 1.13 12.71
CA ARG A 173 -0.26 0.33 12.13
C ARG A 173 -0.84 -0.66 11.12
N MET A 174 -0.42 -0.50 9.86
CA MET A 174 -0.72 -1.44 8.79
C MET A 174 0.52 -2.28 8.50
N ASP A 175 0.46 -3.56 8.85
CA ASP A 175 1.51 -4.53 8.54
C ASP A 175 1.22 -5.29 7.23
N ALA A 176 -0.06 -5.40 6.86
CA ALA A 176 -0.55 -5.99 5.61
C ALA A 176 -1.96 -5.45 5.30
N GLY A 177 -2.55 -5.90 4.19
CA GLY A 177 -3.91 -5.53 3.83
C GLY A 177 -4.00 -4.17 3.16
N VAL A 178 -5.15 -3.51 3.29
CA VAL A 178 -5.51 -2.29 2.57
C VAL A 178 -6.10 -1.25 3.52
N THR A 179 -5.67 0.00 3.35
CA THR A 179 -6.40 1.18 3.83
C THR A 179 -6.95 1.92 2.63
N ARG A 180 -8.27 2.04 2.52
CA ARG A 180 -8.96 2.65 1.37
C ARG A 180 -9.73 3.90 1.77
N LEU A 181 -9.48 5.00 1.06
CA LEU A 181 -10.33 6.19 1.06
C LEU A 181 -11.34 6.05 -0.07
N ASN A 182 -12.63 6.05 0.24
CA ASN A 182 -13.70 5.87 -0.74
C ASN A 182 -14.77 6.95 -0.55
N GLY A 183 -14.33 8.21 -0.57
CA GLY A 183 -15.19 9.38 -0.36
C GLY A 183 -15.28 9.89 1.09
N GLY A 184 -14.64 9.20 2.04
CA GLY A 184 -14.48 9.68 3.42
C GLY A 184 -13.03 10.01 3.79
N ASP A 185 -12.87 10.68 4.94
CA ASP A 185 -11.58 11.18 5.41
C ASP A 185 -10.95 10.27 6.47
N LEU A 186 -9.62 10.20 6.44
CA LEU A 186 -8.84 9.56 7.49
C LEU A 186 -7.99 10.59 8.22
N LEU A 187 -8.14 10.66 9.53
CA LEU A 187 -7.39 11.57 10.39
C LEU A 187 -6.50 10.74 11.32
N ALA A 188 -5.23 11.09 11.40
CA ALA A 188 -4.25 10.45 12.25
C ALA A 188 -3.36 11.55 12.84
N ASN A 189 -3.76 12.08 13.99
CA ASN A 189 -2.98 13.10 14.71
C ASN A 189 -1.78 12.50 15.48
N VAL A 190 -1.53 11.22 15.25
CA VAL A 190 -0.48 10.40 15.85
C VAL A 190 0.24 9.65 14.72
N GLN A 191 1.17 8.76 15.06
CA GLN A 191 1.95 8.06 14.06
C GLN A 191 1.07 7.13 13.21
N PHE A 192 0.98 7.44 11.91
CA PHE A 192 0.33 6.60 10.89
C PHE A 192 1.39 5.76 10.18
N GLN A 193 1.56 4.52 10.63
CA GLN A 193 2.63 3.64 10.15
C GLN A 193 2.12 2.67 9.09
N LEU A 194 2.63 2.84 7.87
CA LEU A 194 2.45 1.88 6.79
C LEU A 194 3.71 1.03 6.72
N ARG A 195 3.70 -0.10 7.42
CA ARG A 195 4.86 -1.02 7.43
C ARG A 195 4.83 -1.93 6.21
N GLY A 196 3.64 -2.40 5.85
CA GLY A 196 3.34 -3.14 4.61
C GLY A 196 1.94 -2.80 4.11
N GLY A 197 1.40 -3.60 3.17
CA GLY A 197 0.06 -3.40 2.60
C GLY A 197 -0.04 -2.23 1.61
N THR A 198 -1.28 -1.82 1.31
CA THR A 198 -1.58 -0.74 0.34
C THR A 198 -2.41 0.37 0.98
N LEU A 199 -2.01 1.63 0.77
CA LEU A 199 -2.87 2.81 0.93
C LEU A 199 -3.40 3.20 -0.45
N GLU A 200 -4.73 3.26 -0.60
CA GLU A 200 -5.37 3.50 -1.90
C GLU A 200 -6.67 4.32 -1.84
N GLY A 201 -7.17 4.66 -3.02
CA GLY A 201 -8.46 5.31 -3.22
C GLY A 201 -8.38 6.81 -3.47
N ASP A 202 -9.45 7.53 -3.13
CA ASP A 202 -9.65 8.96 -3.33
C ASP A 202 -10.21 9.60 -2.05
N GLY A 203 -9.54 10.63 -1.55
CA GLY A 203 -9.94 11.34 -0.33
C GLY A 203 -8.80 12.03 0.42
N ASN A 204 -9.08 12.44 1.65
CA ASN A 204 -8.11 13.16 2.48
C ASN A 204 -7.53 12.27 3.58
N LEU A 205 -6.21 12.37 3.74
CA LEU A 205 -5.47 11.78 4.85
C LEU A 205 -4.78 12.89 5.64
N THR A 206 -5.16 13.11 6.89
CA THR A 206 -4.43 14.03 7.77
C THR A 206 -3.51 13.25 8.69
N GLY A 207 -2.24 13.65 8.77
CA GLY A 207 -1.25 13.02 9.63
C GLY A 207 0.08 12.79 8.93
N ASP A 208 1.15 12.67 9.71
CA ASP A 208 2.44 12.25 9.18
C ASP A 208 2.38 10.77 8.77
N VAL A 209 2.68 10.50 7.50
CA VAL A 209 2.67 9.15 6.93
C VAL A 209 4.10 8.64 6.85
N LEU A 210 4.37 7.56 7.58
CA LEU A 210 5.67 6.91 7.60
C LEU A 210 5.59 5.52 6.97
N LEU A 211 6.32 5.33 5.86
CA LEU A 211 6.59 4.01 5.31
C LEU A 211 7.90 3.50 5.91
N THR A 212 7.83 2.44 6.73
CA THR A 212 9.03 1.88 7.37
C THR A 212 9.72 0.85 6.47
N ALA A 213 10.98 0.51 6.77
CA ALA A 213 11.75 -0.48 6.00
C ALA A 213 11.61 -1.93 6.53
N ASP A 214 10.77 -2.16 7.53
CA ASP A 214 10.81 -3.39 8.35
C ASP A 214 10.00 -4.58 7.77
N VAL A 215 9.22 -4.38 6.71
CA VAL A 215 8.34 -5.38 6.06
C VAL A 215 8.47 -5.13 4.54
N PRO A 216 8.34 -6.13 3.64
CA PRO A 216 8.34 -5.90 2.18
C PRO A 216 7.40 -4.73 1.86
N GLY A 217 8.01 -3.65 1.34
CA GLY A 217 7.58 -2.29 1.68
C GLY A 217 6.14 -1.95 1.34
N ALA A 218 5.57 -1.08 2.16
CA ALA A 218 4.24 -0.54 1.93
C ALA A 218 4.10 0.09 0.54
N THR A 219 2.92 -0.05 -0.02
CA THR A 219 2.52 0.51 -1.31
C THR A 219 1.59 1.69 -1.10
N VAL A 220 1.83 2.77 -1.83
CA VAL A 220 0.84 3.84 -2.03
C VAL A 220 0.39 3.73 -3.48
N ALA A 221 -0.92 3.60 -3.68
CA ALA A 221 -1.56 3.42 -4.97
C ALA A 221 -2.89 4.19 -4.95
N PRO A 222 -2.90 5.50 -5.22
CA PRO A 222 -4.16 6.19 -5.49
C PRO A 222 -4.92 5.39 -6.56
N GLY A 223 -6.21 5.10 -6.37
CA GLY A 223 -6.90 4.03 -7.11
C GLY A 223 -7.42 4.40 -8.51
N PHE A 224 -8.10 3.45 -9.17
CA PHE A 224 -8.70 3.57 -10.50
C PHE A 224 -9.62 4.80 -10.70
N SER A 225 -9.50 5.47 -11.85
CA SER A 225 -10.21 6.71 -12.25
C SER A 225 -9.82 7.94 -11.42
N ALA A 226 -8.69 8.56 -11.79
CA ALA A 226 -8.01 9.64 -11.06
C ALA A 226 -8.18 9.55 -9.54
N GLY A 227 -7.56 8.54 -8.94
CA GLY A 227 -7.40 8.49 -7.50
C GLY A 227 -6.56 9.68 -7.06
N VAL A 228 -7.12 10.53 -6.21
CA VAL A 228 -6.40 11.66 -5.61
C VAL A 228 -6.35 11.47 -4.11
N ILE A 229 -5.16 11.22 -3.59
CA ILE A 229 -4.95 11.23 -2.14
C ILE A 229 -4.35 12.57 -1.74
N ASN A 230 -5.10 13.34 -0.96
CA ASN A 230 -4.64 14.60 -0.39
C ASN A 230 -4.15 14.35 1.03
N GLN A 231 -2.83 14.28 1.20
CA GLN A 231 -2.19 14.07 2.48
C GLN A 231 -1.75 15.38 3.12
N THR A 232 -2.23 15.64 4.34
CA THR A 232 -1.75 16.74 5.18
C THR A 232 -0.70 16.27 6.16
N GLY A 233 0.47 16.90 6.17
CA GLY A 233 1.60 16.55 7.02
C GLY A 233 2.84 16.19 6.20
N THR A 234 3.75 15.42 6.81
CA THR A 234 4.98 14.94 6.18
C THR A 234 4.79 13.54 5.62
N PHE A 235 5.22 13.32 4.38
CA PHE A 235 5.30 12.01 3.76
C PHE A 235 6.76 11.53 3.74
N THR A 236 7.06 10.39 4.38
CA THR A 236 8.43 9.84 4.39
C THR A 236 8.43 8.39 3.94
N ARG A 237 9.24 8.09 2.92
CA ARG A 237 9.39 6.75 2.36
C ARG A 237 10.63 6.01 2.86
N SER A 238 10.54 4.68 2.85
CA SER A 238 11.67 3.78 2.96
C SER A 238 12.14 3.32 1.58
N SER A 239 13.39 2.88 1.49
CA SER A 239 13.99 2.31 0.28
C SER A 239 13.28 1.05 -0.26
N THR A 240 12.46 0.40 0.57
CA THR A 240 11.71 -0.80 0.18
C THR A 240 10.27 -0.52 -0.24
N GLY A 241 9.76 0.70 -0.01
CA GLY A 241 8.39 1.08 -0.37
C GLY A 241 8.19 1.11 -1.88
N THR A 242 6.93 0.97 -2.30
CA THR A 242 6.51 1.11 -3.71
C THR A 242 5.49 2.24 -3.86
N PHE A 243 5.63 3.05 -4.91
CA PHE A 243 4.69 4.09 -5.28
C PHE A 243 4.10 3.70 -6.63
N ASN A 244 2.85 3.28 -6.64
CA ASN A 244 2.17 2.84 -7.84
C ASN A 244 1.31 3.98 -8.37
N ILE A 245 1.48 4.27 -9.65
CA ILE A 245 0.74 5.31 -10.36
C ILE A 245 0.14 4.70 -11.61
N GLU A 246 -1.16 4.84 -11.76
CA GLU A 246 -1.91 4.52 -12.96
C GLU A 246 -2.05 5.79 -13.82
N LEU A 247 -1.73 5.65 -15.10
CA LEU A 247 -2.00 6.67 -16.13
C LEU A 247 -3.05 6.11 -17.09
N GLY A 248 -4.15 6.81 -17.26
CA GLY A 248 -5.29 6.37 -18.05
C GLY A 248 -5.89 7.46 -18.93
N GLY A 249 -7.04 7.13 -19.51
CA GLY A 249 -7.80 8.00 -20.41
C GLY A 249 -8.17 7.30 -21.71
N THR A 250 -9.33 7.66 -22.28
CA THR A 250 -9.85 7.04 -23.51
C THR A 250 -9.44 7.77 -24.79
N THR A 251 -8.79 8.93 -24.68
CA THR A 251 -8.36 9.75 -25.81
C THR A 251 -6.89 10.11 -25.64
N PRO A 252 -5.99 9.73 -26.57
CA PRO A 252 -4.59 10.14 -26.53
C PRO A 252 -4.44 11.67 -26.40
N GLY A 253 -3.57 12.13 -25.50
CA GLY A 253 -3.35 13.56 -25.22
C GLY A 253 -4.47 14.27 -24.45
N ASN A 254 -5.53 13.58 -23.98
CA ASN A 254 -6.51 14.16 -23.05
C ASN A 254 -6.17 13.79 -21.59
N MET A 255 -5.51 14.72 -20.91
CA MET A 255 -4.70 14.46 -19.71
C MET A 255 -5.37 14.84 -18.39
N VAL A 256 -6.46 15.62 -18.45
CA VAL A 256 -7.05 16.23 -17.26
C VAL A 256 -7.88 15.19 -16.50
N GLY A 257 -7.42 14.83 -15.30
CA GLY A 257 -8.17 13.97 -14.38
C GLY A 257 -8.22 12.50 -14.79
N ASN A 258 -7.21 12.00 -15.51
CA ASN A 258 -7.12 10.59 -15.90
C ASN A 258 -5.86 9.88 -15.37
N HIS A 259 -5.20 10.42 -14.33
CA HIS A 259 -4.04 9.80 -13.71
C HIS A 259 -4.09 9.95 -12.20
N ASP A 260 -3.37 9.07 -11.52
CA ASP A 260 -3.25 9.09 -10.07
C ASP A 260 -2.41 10.26 -9.57
N GLN A 261 -2.84 10.83 -8.45
CA GLN A 261 -2.16 11.95 -7.81
C GLN A 261 -2.02 11.74 -6.31
N TYR A 262 -0.82 11.99 -5.79
CA TYR A 262 -0.57 12.06 -4.36
C TYR A 262 -0.13 13.47 -3.97
N ASN A 263 -1.04 14.22 -3.35
CA ASN A 263 -0.84 15.63 -3.02
C ASN A 263 -0.47 15.78 -1.55
N VAL A 264 0.75 16.23 -1.27
CA VAL A 264 1.27 16.44 0.08
C VAL A 264 1.24 17.93 0.41
N THR A 265 0.55 18.34 1.47
CA THR A 265 0.56 19.76 1.90
C THR A 265 1.81 20.14 2.71
N GLY A 266 2.57 19.15 3.18
CA GLY A 266 3.87 19.37 3.84
C GLY A 266 5.06 19.01 2.94
N THR A 267 6.01 18.29 3.51
CA THR A 267 7.23 17.83 2.85
C THR A 267 7.08 16.38 2.39
N ALA A 268 7.52 16.07 1.16
CA ALA A 268 7.62 14.72 0.64
C ALA A 268 9.10 14.28 0.58
N ASN A 269 9.48 13.26 1.36
CA ASN A 269 10.80 12.65 1.35
C ASN A 269 10.73 11.32 0.57
N LEU A 270 11.30 11.32 -0.64
CA LEU A 270 11.22 10.20 -1.59
C LEU A 270 12.40 9.24 -1.46
N ASP A 271 12.09 7.96 -1.62
CA ASP A 271 13.00 6.81 -1.74
C ASP A 271 12.20 5.62 -2.31
N GLY A 272 12.88 4.52 -2.61
CA GLY A 272 12.30 3.26 -3.07
C GLY A 272 11.86 3.29 -4.53
N THR A 273 10.85 2.50 -4.86
CA THR A 273 10.45 2.25 -6.25
C THR A 273 9.23 3.08 -6.66
N LEU A 274 9.32 3.73 -7.82
CA LEU A 274 8.17 4.23 -8.59
C LEU A 274 7.78 3.17 -9.63
N THR A 275 6.52 2.76 -9.63
CA THR A 275 5.95 1.89 -10.67
C THR A 275 4.83 2.64 -11.36
N VAL A 276 4.89 2.72 -12.69
CA VAL A 276 3.86 3.37 -13.50
C VAL A 276 3.18 2.30 -14.35
N THR A 277 1.85 2.33 -14.42
CA THR A 277 1.05 1.40 -15.24
C THR A 277 0.14 2.19 -16.16
N LEU A 278 0.09 1.81 -17.43
CA LEU A 278 -0.90 2.33 -18.38
C LEU A 278 -2.19 1.49 -18.27
N ILE A 279 -3.32 2.15 -18.13
CA ILE A 279 -4.64 1.51 -18.03
C ILE A 279 -5.55 1.97 -19.18
N ASP A 280 -6.72 1.35 -19.34
CA ASP A 280 -7.74 1.72 -20.34
C ASP A 280 -7.27 1.79 -21.80
N ALA A 281 -6.23 1.03 -22.14
CA ALA A 281 -5.53 1.08 -23.43
C ALA A 281 -4.99 2.49 -23.77
N PHE A 282 -4.74 3.31 -22.74
CA PHE A 282 -4.14 4.63 -22.89
C PHE A 282 -2.75 4.51 -23.52
N THR A 283 -2.50 5.31 -24.55
CA THR A 283 -1.22 5.41 -25.24
C THR A 283 -0.77 6.87 -25.18
N PRO A 284 0.19 7.23 -24.34
CA PRO A 284 0.66 8.60 -24.23
C PRO A 284 1.53 8.97 -25.45
N ILE A 285 1.60 10.26 -25.76
CA ILE A 285 2.35 10.80 -26.90
C ILE A 285 3.42 11.78 -26.44
N VAL A 286 4.44 12.02 -27.28
CA VAL A 286 5.51 12.99 -26.97
C VAL A 286 4.93 14.35 -26.61
N GLY A 287 5.39 14.89 -25.48
CA GLY A 287 4.95 16.16 -24.89
C GLY A 287 3.82 16.01 -23.85
N ASP A 288 3.26 14.81 -23.67
CA ASP A 288 2.32 14.53 -22.59
C ASP A 288 3.05 14.61 -21.23
N THR A 289 2.45 15.34 -20.28
CA THR A 289 2.99 15.51 -18.92
C THR A 289 1.97 15.09 -17.84
N PHE A 290 2.47 14.47 -16.76
CA PHE A 290 1.67 13.97 -15.65
C PHE A 290 2.29 14.40 -14.32
N THR A 291 1.59 15.22 -13.54
CA THR A 291 2.02 15.55 -12.18
C THR A 291 1.50 14.49 -11.22
N ILE A 292 2.38 13.55 -10.85
CA ILE A 292 2.00 12.37 -10.05
C ILE A 292 2.13 12.59 -8.54
N LEU A 293 2.94 13.58 -8.14
CA LEU A 293 3.12 13.97 -6.75
C LEU A 293 3.35 15.47 -6.65
N THR A 294 2.67 16.10 -5.69
CA THR A 294 2.94 17.49 -5.29
C THR A 294 3.32 17.56 -3.82
N ALA A 295 4.15 18.52 -3.44
CA ALA A 295 4.55 18.79 -2.07
C ALA A 295 4.56 20.31 -1.85
N SER A 296 3.66 20.84 -1.03
CA SER A 296 3.49 22.30 -0.91
C SER A 296 4.65 22.99 -0.18
N VAL A 297 5.42 22.25 0.64
CA VAL A 297 6.62 22.78 1.32
C VAL A 297 7.89 22.46 0.53
N ALA A 298 8.18 21.17 0.34
CA ALA A 298 9.38 20.71 -0.38
C ALA A 298 9.27 19.24 -0.78
N ARG A 299 9.93 18.89 -1.88
CA ARG A 299 10.26 17.50 -2.24
C ARG A 299 11.76 17.27 -2.00
N ASN A 300 12.09 16.23 -1.22
CA ASN A 300 13.45 15.80 -0.93
C ASN A 300 13.70 14.40 -1.50
N GLY A 301 14.92 14.13 -1.97
CA GLY A 301 15.27 12.83 -2.55
C GLY A 301 14.62 12.59 -3.91
N GLN A 302 14.79 11.36 -4.40
CA GLN A 302 14.28 10.84 -5.68
C GLN A 302 13.88 9.38 -5.49
N PHE A 303 13.09 8.82 -6.40
CA PHE A 303 12.91 7.36 -6.43
C PHE A 303 14.21 6.70 -6.87
N THR A 304 14.63 5.67 -6.15
CA THR A 304 15.89 4.94 -6.40
C THR A 304 15.72 3.86 -7.47
N THR A 305 14.48 3.45 -7.75
CA THR A 305 14.16 2.50 -8.81
C THR A 305 12.93 2.98 -9.58
N LEU A 306 12.98 2.87 -10.90
CA LEU A 306 11.91 3.29 -11.82
C LEU A 306 11.45 2.07 -12.63
N ASN A 307 10.20 1.69 -12.46
CA ASN A 307 9.52 0.68 -13.26
C ASN A 307 8.49 1.39 -14.14
N LEU A 308 8.93 1.85 -15.31
CA LEU A 308 8.10 2.63 -16.24
C LEU A 308 7.59 1.71 -17.37
N PRO A 309 6.37 1.96 -17.89
CA PRO A 309 5.83 1.19 -18.98
C PRO A 309 6.56 1.53 -20.28
N ASP A 310 6.66 0.53 -21.17
CA ASP A 310 7.23 0.69 -22.50
C ASP A 310 6.28 1.53 -23.38
N VAL A 311 6.82 2.63 -23.91
CA VAL A 311 6.12 3.55 -24.84
C VAL A 311 6.87 3.71 -26.16
N SER A 312 7.53 2.63 -26.59
CA SER A 312 8.31 2.56 -27.82
C SER A 312 7.62 3.19 -29.05
N PRO A 313 8.36 3.96 -29.87
CA PRO A 313 9.79 4.18 -29.77
C PRO A 313 10.17 5.30 -28.79
N ASN A 314 9.25 5.84 -28.00
CA ASN A 314 9.51 6.94 -27.07
C ASN A 314 9.85 6.43 -25.67
N SER A 315 10.16 7.34 -24.75
CA SER A 315 10.44 7.01 -23.35
C SER A 315 9.73 7.96 -22.38
N PHE A 316 9.64 7.54 -21.12
CA PHE A 316 9.23 8.39 -20.02
C PHE A 316 10.45 9.00 -19.34
N GLN A 317 10.47 10.32 -19.23
CA GLN A 317 11.38 11.07 -18.39
C GLN A 317 10.71 11.42 -17.06
N VAL A 318 11.42 11.20 -15.94
CA VAL A 318 10.96 11.59 -14.61
C VAL A 318 11.61 12.91 -14.18
N ASN A 319 10.81 13.96 -14.08
CA ASN A 319 11.22 15.30 -13.74
C ASN A 319 11.01 15.57 -12.24
N TYR A 320 12.11 15.72 -11.51
CA TYR A 320 12.12 16.01 -10.08
C TYR A 320 12.21 17.52 -9.84
N LEU A 321 11.06 18.19 -9.73
CA LEU A 321 10.96 19.62 -9.40
C LEU A 321 11.01 19.86 -7.89
N ALA A 322 11.34 21.10 -7.48
CA ALA A 322 11.48 21.46 -6.06
C ALA A 322 10.29 21.01 -5.17
N ASN A 323 9.09 21.02 -5.73
CA ASN A 323 7.82 20.75 -5.03
C ASN A 323 6.94 19.71 -5.76
N ALA A 324 7.48 18.98 -6.74
CA ALA A 324 6.68 18.02 -7.51
C ALA A 324 7.53 16.90 -8.13
N VAL A 325 6.85 15.82 -8.52
CA VAL A 325 7.37 14.83 -9.45
C VAL A 325 6.44 14.81 -10.66
N GLU A 326 7.03 14.98 -11.83
CA GLU A 326 6.31 14.96 -13.11
C GLU A 326 6.88 13.85 -14.00
N LEU A 327 6.00 13.19 -14.73
CA LEU A 327 6.36 12.32 -15.84
C LEU A 327 6.16 13.09 -17.13
N GLU A 328 7.10 13.00 -18.06
CA GLU A 328 7.00 13.56 -19.40
C GLU A 328 7.30 12.47 -20.40
N VAL A 329 6.48 12.34 -21.44
CA VAL A 329 6.84 11.49 -22.58
C VAL A 329 7.70 12.29 -23.53
N VAL A 330 8.92 11.81 -23.75
CA VAL A 330 9.91 12.45 -24.60
C VAL A 330 10.21 11.59 -25.82
N ALA A 331 10.59 12.25 -26.92
CA ALA A 331 11.08 11.53 -28.09
C ALA A 331 12.40 10.86 -27.77
N ASN A 332 12.61 9.65 -28.28
CA ASN A 332 13.83 8.87 -28.02
C ASN A 332 15.05 9.47 -28.73
N ALA A 333 16.07 9.80 -27.96
CA ALA A 333 17.42 10.12 -28.36
C ALA A 333 18.17 8.90 -28.93
N ALA A 334 19.20 9.14 -29.72
CA ALA A 334 20.06 8.05 -30.19
C ALA A 334 21.10 7.70 -29.10
N PRO A 335 21.56 6.44 -29.03
CA PRO A 335 22.63 6.07 -28.13
C PRO A 335 23.90 6.89 -28.39
N ASN A 336 24.67 7.13 -27.34
CA ASN A 336 26.02 7.68 -27.42
C ASN A 336 27.03 6.55 -27.27
N ALA A 337 27.47 6.01 -28.41
CA ALA A 337 28.47 4.96 -28.46
C ALA A 337 29.91 5.52 -28.46
N VAL A 338 30.82 4.87 -27.74
CA VAL A 338 32.21 5.29 -27.57
C VAL A 338 33.15 4.19 -28.04
N ASP A 339 34.03 4.50 -29.00
CA ASP A 339 35.01 3.54 -29.53
C ASP A 339 35.83 2.85 -28.43
N ASP A 340 36.10 1.57 -28.64
CA ASP A 340 36.77 0.69 -27.70
C ASP A 340 38.22 0.39 -28.12
N ASN A 341 39.02 -0.04 -27.15
CA ASN A 341 40.35 -0.57 -27.45
C ASN A 341 40.74 -1.67 -26.46
N VAL A 342 41.04 -2.86 -27.00
CA VAL A 342 41.51 -4.02 -26.24
C VAL A 342 42.85 -4.48 -26.78
N VAL A 343 43.72 -4.99 -25.90
CA VAL A 343 45.00 -5.59 -26.26
C VAL A 343 45.06 -7.04 -25.79
N THR A 344 45.61 -7.90 -26.63
CA THR A 344 45.79 -9.33 -26.33
C THR A 344 47.10 -9.83 -26.93
N LEU A 345 47.52 -11.04 -26.53
CA LEU A 345 48.64 -11.72 -27.20
C LEU A 345 48.18 -12.26 -28.56
N GLU A 346 49.13 -12.44 -29.48
CA GLU A 346 48.85 -13.15 -30.73
C GLU A 346 48.25 -14.54 -30.47
N ASP A 347 47.45 -15.03 -31.41
CA ASP A 347 46.74 -16.32 -31.33
C ASP A 347 45.81 -16.49 -30.12
N THR A 348 45.49 -15.40 -29.41
CA THR A 348 44.63 -15.43 -28.22
C THR A 348 43.24 -14.92 -28.55
N THR A 349 42.26 -15.83 -28.51
CA THR A 349 40.84 -15.49 -28.64
C THR A 349 40.36 -14.67 -27.43
N LEU A 350 39.62 -13.61 -27.70
CA LEU A 350 38.90 -12.81 -26.71
C LEU A 350 37.42 -13.18 -26.75
N SER A 351 36.91 -13.86 -25.72
CA SER A 351 35.52 -14.35 -25.71
C SER A 351 34.50 -13.42 -25.04
N GLN A 352 34.92 -12.24 -24.57
CA GLN A 352 34.08 -11.34 -23.80
C GLN A 352 34.59 -9.90 -23.89
N ILE A 353 34.50 -9.30 -25.07
CA ILE A 353 34.63 -7.85 -25.22
C ILE A 353 33.29 -7.23 -24.83
N THR A 354 33.30 -6.27 -23.89
CA THR A 354 32.12 -5.59 -23.35
C THR A 354 32.04 -4.15 -23.85
N PRO A 355 31.77 -3.92 -25.15
CA PRO A 355 31.79 -2.57 -25.71
C PRO A 355 30.75 -1.65 -25.06
N LEU A 356 29.61 -2.20 -24.65
CA LEU A 356 28.53 -1.43 -24.02
C LEU A 356 28.88 -0.83 -22.64
N ASP A 357 30.03 -1.20 -22.03
CA ASP A 357 30.40 -0.73 -20.69
C ASP A 357 30.72 0.78 -20.65
N ASN A 358 31.15 1.37 -21.78
CA ASN A 358 31.46 2.79 -21.91
C ASN A 358 30.37 3.58 -22.68
N ASP A 359 29.38 2.90 -23.23
CA ASP A 359 28.27 3.45 -23.98
C ASP A 359 27.18 3.98 -23.03
N SER A 360 26.37 4.92 -23.53
CA SER A 360 25.31 5.53 -22.72
C SER A 360 24.10 5.92 -23.55
N ASP A 361 22.94 5.94 -22.90
CA ASP A 361 21.70 6.50 -23.43
C ASP A 361 21.11 7.47 -22.40
N THR A 362 20.50 8.55 -22.88
CA THR A 362 19.81 9.52 -22.03
C THR A 362 18.35 9.15 -21.75
N ASP A 363 17.78 8.22 -22.51
CA ASP A 363 16.37 7.84 -22.46
C ASP A 363 16.09 6.78 -21.39
N GLY A 364 16.08 7.22 -20.12
CA GLY A 364 15.60 6.38 -19.02
C GLY A 364 16.29 5.01 -18.96
N PRO A 365 15.61 3.93 -18.51
CA PRO A 365 16.22 2.62 -18.34
C PRO A 365 16.24 1.76 -19.61
N ASN A 366 16.11 2.30 -20.82
CA ASN A 366 16.15 1.49 -22.04
C ASN A 366 17.51 0.76 -22.16
N PRO A 367 17.54 -0.59 -22.19
CA PRO A 367 18.80 -1.31 -22.24
C PRO A 367 19.42 -1.22 -23.64
N LEU A 368 20.69 -0.82 -23.71
CA LEU A 368 21.48 -0.88 -24.94
C LEU A 368 21.82 -2.33 -25.31
N SER A 369 21.90 -2.61 -26.61
CA SER A 369 22.32 -3.90 -27.15
C SER A 369 23.09 -3.77 -28.47
N ILE A 370 23.85 -4.81 -28.81
CA ILE A 370 24.61 -4.90 -30.05
C ILE A 370 23.75 -5.60 -31.11
N SER A 371 23.47 -4.90 -32.21
CA SER A 371 22.60 -5.41 -33.28
C SER A 371 23.37 -5.98 -34.47
N ALA A 372 24.59 -5.49 -34.73
CA ALA A 372 25.46 -5.98 -35.78
C ALA A 372 26.94 -5.82 -35.39
N VAL A 373 27.79 -6.67 -35.98
CA VAL A 373 29.26 -6.57 -35.91
C VAL A 373 29.82 -6.87 -37.29
N SER A 374 30.84 -6.13 -37.71
CA SER A 374 31.54 -6.38 -38.97
C SER A 374 32.67 -7.41 -38.77
N ASP A 375 33.03 -8.13 -39.82
CA ASP A 375 34.26 -8.93 -39.79
C ASP A 375 35.50 -8.01 -39.83
N PRO A 376 36.47 -8.22 -38.93
CA PRO A 376 37.74 -7.51 -39.00
C PRO A 376 38.65 -8.11 -40.10
N PRO A 377 39.63 -7.35 -40.62
CA PRO A 377 40.51 -7.83 -41.69
C PRO A 377 41.38 -9.06 -41.37
N ASN A 378 41.73 -9.33 -40.11
CA ASN A 378 42.66 -10.41 -39.73
C ASN A 378 42.09 -11.29 -38.60
N GLY A 379 40.79 -11.57 -38.65
CA GLY A 379 40.13 -12.45 -37.72
C GLY A 379 38.62 -12.51 -37.97
N THR A 380 37.90 -13.00 -36.97
CA THR A 380 36.43 -13.04 -36.98
C THR A 380 35.88 -12.42 -35.71
N ALA A 381 34.85 -11.59 -35.84
CA ALA A 381 34.12 -11.00 -34.72
C ALA A 381 32.66 -11.48 -34.73
N VAL A 382 32.13 -11.86 -33.56
CA VAL A 382 30.78 -12.43 -33.43
C VAL A 382 30.09 -11.85 -32.19
N ILE A 383 28.80 -11.51 -32.32
CA ILE A 383 27.97 -11.08 -31.18
C ILE A 383 27.62 -12.30 -30.33
N ASP A 384 27.78 -12.17 -29.02
CA ASP A 384 27.55 -13.22 -28.03
C ASP A 384 26.70 -12.74 -26.84
N MET A 385 26.43 -13.68 -25.91
CA MET A 385 25.74 -13.46 -24.63
C MET A 385 24.45 -12.63 -24.72
N GLY A 386 23.64 -12.91 -25.75
CA GLY A 386 22.33 -12.26 -25.90
C GLY A 386 22.42 -10.79 -26.30
N ASN A 387 23.35 -10.45 -27.20
CA ASN A 387 23.56 -9.12 -27.77
C ASN A 387 24.23 -8.11 -26.82
N LEU A 388 25.04 -8.59 -25.89
CA LEU A 388 25.72 -7.74 -24.90
C LEU A 388 27.24 -7.70 -25.05
N THR A 389 27.83 -8.68 -25.73
CA THR A 389 29.29 -8.77 -25.89
C THR A 389 29.69 -9.22 -27.28
N VAL A 390 30.97 -9.04 -27.61
CA VAL A 390 31.58 -9.53 -28.85
C VAL A 390 32.72 -10.50 -28.51
N SER A 391 32.80 -11.63 -29.23
CA SER A 391 34.01 -12.46 -29.29
C SER A 391 34.85 -12.11 -30.51
N TYR A 392 36.16 -12.08 -30.34
CA TYR A 392 37.14 -11.89 -31.41
C TYR A 392 38.15 -13.04 -31.42
N THR A 393 38.31 -13.67 -32.58
CA THR A 393 39.32 -14.70 -32.86
C THR A 393 40.27 -14.20 -33.94
N PRO A 394 41.55 -13.90 -33.62
CA PRO A 394 42.51 -13.52 -34.65
C PRO A 394 42.82 -14.70 -35.59
N ASP A 395 43.18 -14.40 -36.83
CA ASP A 395 43.79 -15.38 -37.73
C ASP A 395 45.10 -15.92 -37.14
N LEU A 396 45.41 -17.17 -37.42
CA LEU A 396 46.63 -17.81 -36.93
C LEU A 396 47.88 -17.05 -37.38
N ASP A 397 48.82 -16.87 -36.45
CA ASP A 397 50.08 -16.14 -36.63
C ASP A 397 49.92 -14.63 -36.93
N PHE A 398 48.71 -14.07 -36.77
CA PHE A 398 48.49 -12.63 -36.95
C PHE A 398 49.10 -11.82 -35.79
N ASN A 399 49.94 -10.84 -36.15
CA ASN A 399 50.52 -9.87 -35.25
C ASN A 399 50.34 -8.46 -35.82
N GLY A 400 49.59 -7.61 -35.12
CA GLY A 400 49.33 -6.25 -35.57
C GLY A 400 48.09 -5.64 -34.91
N MET A 401 47.67 -4.49 -35.44
CA MET A 401 46.40 -3.86 -35.10
C MET A 401 45.32 -4.39 -36.02
N ASP A 402 44.19 -4.79 -35.44
CA ASP A 402 42.98 -5.16 -36.18
C ASP A 402 41.81 -4.32 -35.66
N SER A 403 40.75 -4.19 -36.46
CA SER A 403 39.59 -3.36 -36.12
C SER A 403 38.34 -3.92 -36.79
N PHE A 404 37.23 -3.93 -36.06
CA PHE A 404 35.88 -4.14 -36.57
C PHE A 404 34.99 -2.99 -36.08
N THR A 405 33.81 -2.82 -36.66
CA THR A 405 32.78 -1.93 -36.13
C THR A 405 31.63 -2.74 -35.58
N TYR A 406 30.90 -2.17 -34.61
CA TYR A 406 29.68 -2.74 -34.06
C TYR A 406 28.57 -1.69 -34.00
N ASP A 407 27.32 -2.14 -34.15
CA ASP A 407 26.14 -1.27 -34.12
C ASP A 407 25.43 -1.39 -32.78
N VAL A 408 25.42 -0.30 -32.02
CA VAL A 408 24.70 -0.14 -30.75
C VAL A 408 23.29 0.35 -31.01
N THR A 409 22.30 -0.28 -30.39
CA THR A 409 20.89 0.10 -30.51
C THR A 409 20.18 0.10 -29.16
N ASP A 410 19.27 1.06 -29.00
CA ASP A 410 18.26 1.17 -27.93
C ASP A 410 16.91 0.54 -28.35
N GLY A 411 16.83 -0.06 -29.55
CA GLY A 411 15.61 -0.60 -30.16
C GLY A 411 14.86 0.36 -31.10
N ALA A 412 15.19 1.66 -31.09
CA ALA A 412 14.59 2.69 -31.94
C ALA A 412 15.60 3.37 -32.88
N ASN A 413 16.79 3.66 -32.38
CA ASN A 413 17.93 4.23 -33.06
C ASN A 413 19.11 3.25 -33.10
N THR A 414 20.02 3.47 -34.05
CA THR A 414 21.24 2.67 -34.18
C THR A 414 22.42 3.59 -34.50
N VAL A 415 23.52 3.40 -33.78
CA VAL A 415 24.78 4.12 -33.98
C VAL A 415 25.92 3.11 -34.09
N THR A 416 26.95 3.44 -34.87
CA THR A 416 28.11 2.58 -35.09
C THR A 416 29.30 3.10 -34.30
N ALA A 417 30.01 2.20 -33.61
CA ALA A 417 31.30 2.44 -32.97
C ALA A 417 32.34 1.41 -33.45
N THR A 418 33.61 1.65 -33.11
CA THR A 418 34.76 0.82 -33.51
C THR A 418 35.36 0.07 -32.33
#